data_AF-A0A2M9KEK0-F1
#
_entry.id   AF-A0A2M9KEK0-F1
#
_cell.length_a   1.000
_cell.length_b   1.000
_cell.length_c   1.000
_cell.angle_alpha   90.00
_cell.angle_beta   90.00
_cell.angle_gamma   90.00
#
_symmetry.space_group_name_H-M   'P 1'
#
loop_
_entity.id
_entity.type
_entity.pdbx_description
1 polymer ?
#
loop_
_entity_poly.entity_id
_entity_poly.type
_entity_poly.pdbx_seq_one_letter_code
_entity_poly.pdbx_strand_id
1 'polypeptide(L)'
;MLAERPVRTEPTETTEPGGFEAGWCASDLGEHRPCRYTYEYYPYESLPPLDSARFTGDFAWLGGPGAAPPERSAALAALDGALAAHGLALPAEFIAFQAGERTHHALDEVSVTACWTSISEPLPCPGEPGTFLVRFLRDQQDCVHWYLCLRPSGETCVVWSPVDFAYEYERGREAGAAELRAEIRWCAPAFEEFAYRFWAENRIWHAVHGGGPAELDQPLRDYLDHYGPTAASPHTP
;
A
#
# COMPACT_ATOMS: atom_id res chain seq x y z
N MET A 1 -31.94 19.68 33.56
CA MET A 1 -30.57 19.12 33.63
C MET A 1 -30.32 18.39 32.33
N LEU A 2 -29.61 19.04 31.41
CA LEU A 2 -29.23 18.48 30.11
C LEU A 2 -27.91 17.75 30.30
N ALA A 3 -27.88 16.46 30.01
CA ALA A 3 -26.66 15.66 30.03
C ALA A 3 -25.81 16.02 28.81
N GLU A 4 -24.58 16.47 29.05
CA GLU A 4 -23.60 16.79 28.02
C GLU A 4 -23.19 15.51 27.27
N ARG A 5 -23.25 15.56 25.94
CA ARG A 5 -22.76 14.49 25.07
C ARG A 5 -21.23 14.46 25.14
N PRO A 6 -20.59 13.27 25.17
CA PRO A 6 -19.14 13.20 25.16
C PRO A 6 -18.61 13.74 23.82
N VAL A 7 -17.64 14.66 23.92
CA VAL A 7 -16.87 15.16 22.79
C VAL A 7 -16.11 13.97 22.19
N ARG A 8 -16.46 13.61 20.95
CA ARG A 8 -15.59 12.78 20.10
C ARG A 8 -14.32 13.58 19.89
N THR A 9 -13.20 13.11 20.44
CA THR A 9 -11.88 13.48 19.95
C THR A 9 -11.77 12.91 18.54
N GLU A 10 -11.83 13.79 17.54
CA GLU A 10 -11.48 13.45 16.17
C GLU A 10 -9.99 13.10 16.12
N PRO A 11 -9.58 12.04 15.39
CA PRO A 11 -8.17 11.77 15.17
C PRO A 11 -7.56 12.98 14.44
N THR A 12 -6.37 13.38 14.86
CA THR A 12 -5.59 14.41 14.18
C THR A 12 -5.28 13.92 12.77
N GLU A 13 -5.97 14.44 11.75
CA GLU A 13 -5.64 14.18 10.34
C GLU A 13 -4.19 14.58 10.09
N THR A 14 -3.33 13.57 9.99
CA THR A 14 -1.94 13.79 9.60
C THR A 14 -1.92 13.78 8.08
N THR A 15 -1.84 14.99 7.51
CA THR A 15 -1.80 15.20 6.06
C THR A 15 -0.36 15.08 5.57
N GLU A 16 -0.07 14.01 4.85
CA GLU A 16 1.25 13.67 4.31
C GLU A 16 1.46 14.26 2.89
N PRO A 17 2.66 14.13 2.27
CA PRO A 17 3.04 14.84 1.05
C PRO A 17 1.99 14.77 -0.07
N GLY A 18 1.48 15.95 -0.43
CA GLY A 18 0.47 16.15 -1.46
C GLY A 18 -0.99 16.09 -1.02
N GLY A 19 -1.27 16.15 0.29
CA GLY A 19 -2.63 16.46 0.76
C GLY A 19 -3.58 15.27 0.80
N PHE A 20 -3.08 14.04 0.82
CA PHE A 20 -3.90 12.84 1.01
C PHE A 20 -4.01 12.54 2.50
N GLU A 21 -5.18 12.07 2.94
CA GLU A 21 -5.33 11.51 4.28
C GLU A 21 -4.47 10.25 4.39
N ALA A 22 -3.65 10.16 5.45
CA ALA A 22 -2.76 9.04 5.68
C ALA A 22 -3.52 7.86 6.31
N GLY A 23 -3.34 6.67 5.75
CA GLY A 23 -3.98 5.47 6.27
C GLY A 23 -3.49 4.20 5.59
N TRP A 24 -3.39 3.13 6.39
CA TRP A 24 -2.96 1.82 5.92
C TRP A 24 -4.15 0.88 5.78
N CYS A 25 -4.41 0.45 4.55
CA CYS A 25 -5.46 -0.52 4.24
C CYS A 25 -4.89 -1.93 4.30
N ALA A 26 -5.32 -2.72 5.29
CA ALA A 26 -4.85 -4.09 5.49
C ALA A 26 -5.88 -4.96 6.21
N SER A 27 -5.60 -6.27 6.25
CA SER A 27 -6.32 -7.24 7.08
C SER A 27 -5.90 -7.14 8.55
N ASP A 28 -6.52 -7.96 9.39
CA ASP A 28 -6.18 -8.10 10.80
C ASP A 28 -4.76 -8.67 11.02
N LEU A 29 -4.29 -8.67 12.26
CA LEU A 29 -3.12 -9.44 12.72
C LEU A 29 -3.52 -10.29 13.95
N GLY A 30 -4.67 -10.95 13.85
CA GLY A 30 -5.34 -11.62 14.95
C GLY A 30 -5.76 -10.64 16.04
N GLU A 31 -5.60 -11.05 17.30
CA GLU A 31 -5.95 -10.23 18.47
C GLU A 31 -5.07 -8.98 18.63
N HIS A 32 -3.90 -8.93 17.97
CA HIS A 32 -2.96 -7.82 18.09
C HIS A 32 -3.46 -6.58 17.34
N ARG A 33 -4.11 -6.78 16.20
CA ARG A 33 -4.74 -5.71 15.43
C ARG A 33 -5.99 -6.24 14.73
N PRO A 34 -7.17 -6.15 15.33
CA PRO A 34 -8.39 -6.70 14.75
C PRO A 34 -8.84 -5.91 13.53
N CYS A 35 -9.53 -6.59 12.61
CA CYS A 35 -10.18 -6.02 11.44
C CYS A 35 -11.68 -6.33 11.47
N ARG A 36 -12.52 -5.34 11.16
CA ARG A 36 -13.99 -5.52 11.11
C ARG A 36 -14.49 -6.25 9.87
N TYR A 37 -13.75 -6.17 8.76
CA TYR A 37 -14.11 -6.73 7.47
C TYR A 37 -12.89 -7.44 6.84
N THR A 38 -12.85 -7.59 5.52
CA THR A 38 -11.64 -8.06 4.81
C THR A 38 -10.50 -7.05 4.93
N TYR A 39 -10.83 -5.76 4.89
CA TYR A 39 -9.88 -4.66 5.07
C TYR A 39 -10.41 -3.68 6.10
N GLU A 40 -9.49 -3.07 6.85
CA GLU A 40 -9.74 -1.89 7.68
C GLU A 40 -8.67 -0.84 7.39
N TYR A 41 -8.99 0.42 7.72
CA TYR A 41 -8.11 1.56 7.55
C TYR A 41 -7.50 1.91 8.89
N TYR A 42 -6.24 1.54 9.05
CA TYR A 42 -5.49 1.83 10.27
C TYR A 42 -4.82 3.21 10.15
N PRO A 43 -4.90 4.06 11.18
CA PRO A 43 -4.15 5.31 11.21
C PRO A 43 -2.66 5.04 11.00
N TYR A 44 -2.00 5.81 10.15
CA TYR A 44 -0.63 5.52 9.75
C TYR A 44 0.33 5.57 10.95
N GLU A 45 0.08 6.47 11.89
CA GLU A 45 0.84 6.63 13.13
C GLU A 45 0.70 5.45 14.11
N SER A 46 -0.31 4.59 13.90
CA SER A 46 -0.49 3.37 14.70
C SER A 46 0.42 2.23 14.25
N LEU A 47 1.02 2.34 13.06
CA LEU A 47 1.83 1.29 12.48
C LEU A 47 3.22 1.22 13.12
N PRO A 48 3.87 0.03 13.16
CA PRO A 48 5.25 -0.10 13.59
C PRO A 48 6.15 0.81 12.75
N PRO A 49 7.03 1.60 13.38
CA PRO A 49 7.97 2.44 12.64
C PRO A 49 8.93 1.55 11.86
N LEU A 50 9.23 1.97 10.62
CA LEU A 50 10.25 1.33 9.80
C LEU A 50 11.47 2.25 9.72
N ASP A 51 12.66 1.65 9.70
CA ASP A 51 13.89 2.40 9.46
C ASP A 51 14.07 2.61 7.95
N SER A 52 13.69 3.80 7.46
CA SER A 52 13.77 4.16 6.05
C SER A 52 15.16 3.98 5.44
N ALA A 53 16.24 4.05 6.25
CA ALA A 53 17.60 3.85 5.76
C ALA A 53 17.89 2.42 5.28
N ARG A 54 17.03 1.45 5.64
CA ARG A 54 17.17 0.04 5.21
C ARG A 54 16.58 -0.23 3.83
N PHE A 55 15.76 0.67 3.29
CA PHE A 55 15.09 0.48 2.01
C PHE A 55 15.84 1.26 0.92
N THR A 56 16.81 0.57 0.32
CA THR A 56 17.76 1.17 -0.65
C THR A 56 17.46 0.78 -2.10
N GLY A 57 16.36 0.05 -2.33
CA GLY A 57 15.99 -0.56 -3.61
C GLY A 57 16.68 -1.88 -3.90
N ASP A 58 17.48 -2.40 -2.95
CA ASP A 58 18.16 -3.68 -3.10
C ASP A 58 17.28 -4.89 -2.70
N PHE A 59 16.16 -4.65 -2.02
CA PHE A 59 15.24 -5.67 -1.52
C PHE A 59 15.97 -6.79 -0.77
N ALA A 60 16.95 -6.45 0.07
CA ALA A 60 17.78 -7.42 0.80
C ALA A 60 16.95 -8.40 1.64
N TRP A 61 15.78 -7.98 2.14
CA TRP A 61 14.84 -8.81 2.88
C TRP A 61 14.18 -9.93 2.04
N LEU A 62 14.27 -9.86 0.71
CA LEU A 62 13.90 -10.93 -0.23
C LEU A 62 15.12 -11.65 -0.85
N GLY A 63 16.34 -11.35 -0.40
CA GLY A 63 17.57 -11.82 -1.05
C GLY A 63 17.87 -11.12 -2.39
N GLY A 64 17.27 -9.95 -2.58
CA GLY A 64 17.40 -9.08 -3.74
C GLY A 64 16.59 -9.49 -4.98
N PRO A 65 16.48 -8.59 -5.98
CA PRO A 65 15.56 -8.76 -7.11
C PRO A 65 15.88 -9.97 -8.00
N GLY A 66 17.14 -10.42 -8.02
CA GLY A 66 17.59 -11.48 -8.92
C GLY A 66 17.80 -10.96 -10.35
N ALA A 67 17.71 -11.85 -11.34
CA ALA A 67 17.81 -11.46 -12.73
C ALA A 67 16.54 -10.71 -13.18
N ALA A 68 16.70 -9.84 -14.19
CA ALA A 68 15.60 -9.10 -14.79
C ALA A 68 15.35 -9.64 -16.21
N PRO A 69 14.29 -10.43 -16.44
CA PRO A 69 14.03 -11.00 -17.75
C PRO A 69 13.80 -9.90 -18.79
N PRO A 70 14.25 -10.10 -20.04
CA PRO A 70 14.15 -9.07 -21.08
C PRO A 70 12.72 -8.60 -21.36
N GLU A 71 11.75 -9.51 -21.33
CA GLU A 71 10.34 -9.19 -21.59
C GLU A 71 9.76 -8.23 -20.53
N ARG A 72 10.02 -8.51 -19.24
CA ARG A 72 9.58 -7.64 -18.14
C ARG A 72 10.28 -6.30 -18.16
N SER A 73 11.60 -6.31 -18.41
CA SER A 73 12.38 -5.08 -18.56
C SER A 73 11.85 -4.22 -19.72
N ALA A 74 11.46 -4.84 -20.84
CA ALA A 74 10.91 -4.13 -21.98
C ALA A 74 9.52 -3.53 -21.70
N ALA A 75 8.65 -4.26 -20.99
CA ALA A 75 7.34 -3.75 -20.59
C ALA A 75 7.46 -2.54 -19.65
N LEU A 76 8.36 -2.61 -18.65
CA LEU A 76 8.62 -1.49 -17.74
C LEU A 76 9.27 -0.30 -18.45
N ALA A 77 10.17 -0.54 -19.41
CA ALA A 77 10.76 0.51 -20.23
C ALA A 77 9.72 1.21 -21.13
N ALA A 78 8.71 0.48 -21.63
CA ALA A 78 7.61 1.07 -22.38
C ALA A 78 6.74 1.97 -21.48
N LEU A 79 6.42 1.51 -20.26
CA LEU A 79 5.69 2.30 -19.27
C LEU A 79 6.45 3.57 -18.86
N ASP A 80 7.75 3.44 -18.59
CA ASP A 80 8.62 4.58 -18.27
C ASP A 80 8.69 5.57 -19.45
N GLY A 81 8.75 5.07 -20.69
CA GLY A 81 8.66 5.91 -21.89
C GLY A 81 7.34 6.66 -22.02
N ALA A 82 6.21 6.04 -21.63
CA ALA A 82 4.91 6.71 -21.61
C ALA A 82 4.85 7.82 -20.53
N LEU A 83 5.45 7.59 -19.36
CA LEU A 83 5.60 8.60 -18.30
C LEU A 83 6.54 9.74 -18.72
N ALA A 84 7.60 9.43 -19.45
CA ALA A 84 8.56 10.44 -19.93
C ALA A 84 7.91 11.47 -20.88
N ALA A 85 6.87 11.08 -21.62
CA ALA A 85 6.06 12.02 -22.42
C ALA A 85 5.35 13.09 -21.56
N HIS A 86 5.21 12.84 -20.26
CA HIS A 86 4.66 13.76 -19.25
C HIS A 86 5.75 14.38 -18.35
N GLY A 87 7.04 14.14 -18.64
CA GLY A 87 8.14 14.63 -17.81
C GLY A 87 8.31 13.88 -16.49
N LEU A 88 7.78 12.66 -16.40
CA LEU A 88 7.87 11.78 -15.23
C LEU A 88 8.74 10.56 -15.53
N ALA A 89 9.17 9.86 -14.48
CA ALA A 89 9.92 8.61 -14.58
C ALA A 89 9.49 7.65 -13.46
N LEU A 90 9.62 6.36 -13.70
CA LEU A 90 9.47 5.34 -12.65
C LEU A 90 10.68 5.38 -11.69
N PRO A 91 10.46 5.20 -10.38
CA PRO A 91 11.53 4.99 -9.42
C PRO A 91 12.34 3.74 -9.75
N ALA A 92 13.66 3.82 -9.55
CA ALA A 92 14.56 2.71 -9.88
C ALA A 92 14.25 1.44 -9.07
N GLU A 93 13.87 1.60 -7.80
CA GLU A 93 13.47 0.49 -6.93
C GLU A 93 12.17 -0.17 -7.42
N PHE A 94 11.22 0.61 -7.95
CA PHE A 94 9.99 0.06 -8.52
C PHE A 94 10.30 -0.79 -9.75
N ILE A 95 11.15 -0.30 -10.66
CA ILE A 95 11.60 -1.07 -11.82
C ILE A 95 12.31 -2.35 -11.37
N ALA A 96 13.24 -2.25 -10.42
CA ALA A 96 14.00 -3.40 -9.92
C ALA A 96 13.10 -4.48 -9.31
N PHE A 97 12.09 -4.09 -8.52
CA PHE A 97 11.13 -5.02 -7.94
C PHE A 97 10.30 -5.73 -9.00
N GLN A 98 9.69 -4.98 -9.91
CA GLN A 98 8.79 -5.53 -10.91
C GLN A 98 9.52 -6.34 -12.00
N ALA A 99 10.76 -5.97 -12.32
CA ALA A 99 11.57 -6.70 -13.27
C ALA A 99 12.21 -7.96 -12.66
N GLY A 100 12.47 -7.98 -11.35
CA GLY A 100 13.23 -9.03 -10.68
C GLY A 100 12.52 -10.38 -10.61
N GLU A 101 13.22 -11.47 -10.98
CA GLU A 101 12.71 -12.84 -10.89
C GLU A 101 12.28 -13.25 -9.49
N ARG A 102 12.94 -12.74 -8.45
CA ARG A 102 12.61 -13.08 -7.05
C ARG A 102 11.58 -12.16 -6.42
N THR A 103 11.38 -10.96 -6.98
CA THR A 103 10.59 -9.90 -6.35
C THR A 103 9.22 -9.70 -6.99
N HIS A 104 9.08 -9.90 -8.30
CA HIS A 104 7.85 -9.52 -9.04
C HIS A 104 6.55 -10.20 -8.59
N HIS A 105 6.62 -11.37 -7.97
CA HIS A 105 5.45 -12.06 -7.40
C HIS A 105 5.49 -12.11 -5.86
N ALA A 106 6.46 -11.47 -5.23
CA ALA A 106 6.65 -11.61 -3.77
C ALA A 106 5.45 -11.07 -2.96
N LEU A 107 4.69 -10.10 -3.49
CA LEU A 107 3.46 -9.61 -2.86
C LEU A 107 2.28 -10.55 -3.15
N ASP A 108 2.17 -11.04 -4.39
CA ASP A 108 1.14 -11.98 -4.84
C ASP A 108 1.17 -13.27 -4.01
N GLU A 109 2.37 -13.83 -3.82
CA GLU A 109 2.60 -15.11 -3.14
C GLU A 109 2.21 -15.10 -1.66
N VAL A 110 2.34 -13.96 -0.98
CA VAL A 110 2.02 -13.85 0.45
C VAL A 110 0.60 -13.38 0.71
N SER A 111 -0.07 -12.76 -0.27
CA SER A 111 -1.36 -12.11 -0.07
C SER A 111 -2.42 -13.03 0.53
N VAL A 112 -3.06 -12.58 1.61
CA VAL A 112 -4.14 -13.29 2.30
C VAL A 112 -5.52 -13.02 1.69
N THR A 113 -5.60 -12.02 0.82
CA THR A 113 -6.80 -11.57 0.11
C THR A 113 -6.70 -11.84 -1.40
N ALA A 114 -5.68 -12.60 -1.82
CA ALA A 114 -5.37 -12.89 -3.22
C ALA A 114 -5.17 -11.63 -4.07
N CYS A 115 -4.53 -10.61 -3.50
CA CYS A 115 -3.97 -9.51 -4.27
C CYS A 115 -2.95 -10.03 -5.29
N TRP A 116 -2.89 -9.39 -6.45
CA TRP A 116 -1.97 -9.76 -7.51
C TRP A 116 -1.41 -8.54 -8.22
N THR A 117 -0.20 -8.69 -8.77
CA THR A 117 0.52 -7.64 -9.45
C THR A 117 -0.19 -7.25 -10.75
N SER A 118 -0.68 -6.01 -10.79
CA SER A 118 -1.48 -5.49 -11.91
C SER A 118 -0.99 -4.10 -12.28
N ILE A 119 -0.07 -4.05 -13.23
CA ILE A 119 0.54 -2.80 -13.72
C ILE A 119 -0.38 -2.13 -14.74
N SER A 120 -0.83 -0.90 -14.47
CA SER A 120 -1.62 -0.11 -15.42
C SER A 120 -0.74 0.77 -16.32
N GLU A 121 -1.34 1.29 -17.40
CA GLU A 121 -0.86 2.50 -18.06
C GLU A 121 -0.84 3.69 -17.08
N PRO A 122 -0.13 4.79 -17.39
CA PRO A 122 -0.16 6.01 -16.59
C PRO A 122 -1.57 6.62 -16.58
N LEU A 123 -2.13 6.80 -15.38
CA LEU A 123 -3.45 7.39 -15.17
C LEU A 123 -3.30 8.80 -14.58
N PRO A 124 -3.99 9.83 -15.09
CA PRO A 124 -3.92 11.15 -14.49
C PRO A 124 -4.52 11.14 -13.07
N CYS A 125 -3.79 11.68 -12.10
CA CYS A 125 -4.28 11.81 -10.72
C CYS A 125 -5.47 12.79 -10.68
N PRO A 126 -6.65 12.38 -10.18
CA PRO A 126 -7.78 13.27 -10.02
C PRO A 126 -7.43 14.49 -9.16
N GLY A 127 -7.79 15.69 -9.60
CA GLY A 127 -7.61 16.91 -8.80
C GLY A 127 -6.16 17.39 -8.63
N GLU A 128 -5.16 16.69 -9.18
CA GLU A 128 -3.75 17.05 -9.07
C GLU A 128 -3.07 17.10 -10.46
N PRO A 129 -3.11 18.25 -11.16
CA PRO A 129 -2.60 18.38 -12.53
C PRO A 129 -1.12 18.04 -12.65
N GLY A 130 -0.77 17.21 -13.65
CA GLY A 130 0.60 16.78 -13.91
C GLY A 130 1.07 15.61 -13.05
N THR A 131 0.32 15.24 -12.00
CA THR A 131 0.57 14.04 -11.21
C THR A 131 -0.10 12.83 -11.89
N PHE A 132 0.61 11.70 -11.91
CA PHE A 132 0.12 10.45 -12.47
C PHE A 132 0.15 9.32 -11.46
N LEU A 133 -0.77 8.38 -11.62
CA LEU A 133 -0.89 7.14 -10.87
C LEU A 133 -0.55 5.97 -11.79
N VAL A 134 0.20 5.00 -11.27
CA VAL A 134 0.41 3.69 -11.90
C VAL A 134 -0.08 2.65 -10.91
N ARG A 135 -1.18 1.95 -11.24
CA ARG A 135 -1.61 0.81 -10.43
C ARG A 135 -0.52 -0.24 -10.50
N PHE A 136 -0.21 -0.88 -9.38
CA PHE A 136 0.76 -1.98 -9.38
C PHE A 136 0.27 -3.21 -8.63
N LEU A 137 -0.74 -3.08 -7.77
CA LEU A 137 -1.33 -4.18 -7.02
C LEU A 137 -2.84 -3.97 -6.93
N ARG A 138 -3.62 -5.04 -7.02
CA ARG A 138 -5.08 -5.00 -6.78
C ARG A 138 -5.57 -6.26 -6.11
N ASP A 139 -6.61 -6.09 -5.31
CA ASP A 139 -7.37 -7.17 -4.70
C ASP A 139 -8.16 -7.99 -5.73
N GLN A 140 -8.38 -9.29 -5.51
CA GLN A 140 -9.12 -10.14 -6.46
C GLN A 140 -10.59 -9.77 -6.62
N GLN A 141 -11.19 -9.11 -5.61
CA GLN A 141 -12.58 -8.68 -5.61
C GLN A 141 -12.73 -7.23 -6.06
N ASP A 142 -11.64 -6.60 -6.51
CA ASP A 142 -11.58 -5.21 -6.97
C ASP A 142 -12.07 -4.20 -5.92
N CYS A 143 -11.94 -4.53 -4.64
CA CYS A 143 -12.35 -3.65 -3.55
C CYS A 143 -11.25 -2.69 -3.09
N VAL A 144 -9.98 -2.98 -3.40
CA VAL A 144 -8.82 -2.13 -3.07
C VAL A 144 -7.78 -2.21 -4.18
N HIS A 145 -7.21 -1.06 -4.53
CA HIS A 145 -6.18 -0.89 -5.54
C HIS A 145 -5.04 -0.03 -4.98
N TRP A 146 -3.79 -0.43 -5.21
CA TRP A 146 -2.61 0.33 -4.81
C TRP A 146 -1.90 0.91 -6.03
N TYR A 147 -1.48 2.16 -5.88
CA TYR A 147 -0.91 2.97 -6.94
C TYR A 147 0.40 3.60 -6.48
N LEU A 148 1.35 3.66 -7.41
CA LEU A 148 2.48 4.56 -7.32
C LEU A 148 2.03 5.94 -7.81
N CYS A 149 2.15 6.95 -6.95
CA CYS A 149 1.89 8.34 -7.27
C CYS A 149 3.19 9.02 -7.69
N LEU A 150 3.18 9.70 -8.84
CA LEU A 150 4.34 10.30 -9.49
C LEU A 150 4.07 11.78 -9.73
N ARG A 151 4.85 12.66 -9.10
CA ARG A 151 4.67 14.11 -9.21
C ARG A 151 5.71 14.77 -10.11
N PRO A 152 5.38 15.90 -10.76
CA PRO A 152 6.35 16.68 -11.55
C PRO A 152 7.58 17.18 -10.75
N SER A 153 7.47 17.25 -9.43
CA SER A 153 8.59 17.58 -8.53
C SER A 153 9.67 16.50 -8.48
N GLY A 154 9.39 15.30 -8.99
CA GLY A 154 10.20 14.09 -8.79
C GLY A 154 9.87 13.34 -7.50
N GLU A 155 8.96 13.88 -6.68
CA GLU A 155 8.45 13.20 -5.50
C GLU A 155 7.53 12.04 -5.91
N THR A 156 7.69 10.92 -5.22
CA THR A 156 6.87 9.72 -5.42
C THR A 156 6.38 9.20 -4.07
N CYS A 157 5.23 8.54 -4.07
CA CYS A 157 4.71 7.87 -2.87
C CYS A 157 3.75 6.74 -3.27
N VAL A 158 3.34 5.93 -2.30
CA VAL A 158 2.31 4.91 -2.49
C VAL A 158 1.00 5.39 -1.90
N VAL A 159 -0.06 5.22 -2.69
CA VAL A 159 -1.44 5.50 -2.30
C VAL A 159 -2.31 4.27 -2.55
N TRP A 160 -3.46 4.20 -1.90
CA TRP A 160 -4.50 3.23 -2.24
C TRP A 160 -5.85 3.92 -2.42
N SER A 161 -6.76 3.22 -3.09
CA SER A 161 -8.13 3.67 -3.34
C SER A 161 -9.07 2.48 -3.48
N PRO A 162 -10.34 2.58 -3.05
CA PRO A 162 -11.37 1.60 -3.40
C PRO A 162 -11.82 1.75 -4.87
N VAL A 163 -11.49 2.87 -5.52
CA VAL A 163 -11.87 3.18 -6.91
C VAL A 163 -10.83 2.64 -7.90
N ASP A 164 -11.27 1.90 -8.91
CA ASP A 164 -10.44 1.57 -10.08
C ASP A 164 -10.38 2.76 -11.04
N PHE A 165 -9.32 3.56 -10.95
CA PHE A 165 -9.14 4.73 -11.81
C PHE A 165 -8.95 4.40 -13.31
N ALA A 166 -8.52 3.18 -13.67
CA ALA A 166 -8.43 2.80 -15.07
C ALA A 166 -9.86 2.69 -15.66
N TYR A 167 -10.74 2.03 -14.91
CA TYR A 167 -12.15 1.91 -15.27
C TYR A 167 -12.86 3.27 -15.35
N GLU A 168 -12.66 4.13 -14.34
CA GLU A 168 -13.23 5.49 -14.32
C GLU A 168 -12.73 6.35 -15.49
N TYR A 169 -11.46 6.18 -15.88
CA TYR A 169 -10.88 6.89 -17.00
C TYR A 169 -11.48 6.43 -18.34
N GLU A 170 -11.61 5.12 -18.54
CA GLU A 170 -12.18 4.53 -19.76
C GLU A 170 -13.65 4.87 -19.98
N ARG A 171 -14.47 4.87 -18.92
CA ARG A 171 -15.90 5.17 -19.01
C ARG A 171 -16.21 6.63 -19.31
N GLY A 172 -15.23 7.51 -19.14
CA GLY A 172 -15.46 8.95 -19.08
C GLY A 172 -16.11 9.30 -17.73
N ARG A 173 -15.38 10.08 -16.93
CA ARG A 173 -15.65 10.36 -15.51
C ARG A 173 -17.14 10.67 -15.25
N GLU A 174 -17.83 9.77 -14.55
CA GLU A 174 -19.17 10.04 -14.01
C GLU A 174 -19.06 10.94 -12.76
N ALA A 175 -18.03 10.72 -11.92
CA ALA A 175 -17.72 11.49 -10.73
C ALA A 175 -16.80 12.69 -10.98
N GLY A 176 -16.91 13.72 -10.14
CA GLY A 176 -16.05 14.91 -10.21
C GLY A 176 -14.60 14.63 -9.80
N ALA A 177 -13.65 15.40 -10.32
CA ALA A 177 -12.22 15.23 -9.98
C ALA A 177 -11.94 15.36 -8.47
N ALA A 178 -12.69 16.20 -7.76
CA ALA A 178 -12.57 16.38 -6.31
C ALA A 178 -13.12 15.17 -5.52
N GLU A 179 -14.21 14.56 -5.98
CA GLU A 179 -14.80 13.36 -5.37
C GLU A 179 -13.84 12.19 -5.51
N LEU A 180 -13.35 11.94 -6.73
CA LEU A 180 -12.35 10.90 -6.99
C LEU A 180 -11.05 11.13 -6.21
N ARG A 181 -10.62 12.39 -6.05
CA ARG A 181 -9.43 12.74 -5.27
C ARG A 181 -9.61 12.50 -3.76
N ALA A 182 -10.85 12.57 -3.27
CA ALA A 182 -11.19 12.29 -1.88
C ALA A 182 -11.25 10.78 -1.57
N GLU A 183 -11.15 9.91 -2.57
CA GLU A 183 -11.07 8.44 -2.41
C GLU A 183 -9.62 7.94 -2.33
N ILE A 184 -8.63 8.81 -2.56
CA ILE A 184 -7.21 8.45 -2.52
C ILE A 184 -6.66 8.66 -1.10
N ARG A 185 -6.00 7.64 -0.57
CA ARG A 185 -5.31 7.68 0.73
C ARG A 185 -3.83 7.39 0.56
N TRP A 186 -3.00 8.15 1.27
CA TRP A 186 -1.56 7.92 1.31
C TRP A 186 -1.23 6.79 2.26
N CYS A 187 -0.31 5.90 1.90
CA CYS A 187 0.02 4.74 2.74
C CYS A 187 1.50 4.43 2.89
N ALA A 188 2.40 4.97 2.06
CA ALA A 188 3.83 4.87 2.30
C ALA A 188 4.61 5.97 1.56
N PRO A 189 5.74 6.43 2.11
CA PRO A 189 6.58 7.44 1.46
C PRO A 189 7.34 6.89 0.25
N ALA A 190 7.57 5.57 0.19
CA ALA A 190 8.28 4.90 -0.91
C ALA A 190 7.71 3.52 -1.20
N PHE A 191 7.97 3.01 -2.40
CA PHE A 191 7.48 1.70 -2.82
C PHE A 191 8.04 0.55 -1.99
N GLU A 192 9.34 0.56 -1.69
CA GLU A 192 9.95 -0.54 -0.93
C GLU A 192 9.42 -0.60 0.51
N GLU A 193 9.16 0.55 1.14
CA GLU A 193 8.53 0.60 2.47
C GLU A 193 7.13 -0.02 2.45
N PHE A 194 6.33 0.31 1.43
CA PHE A 194 5.03 -0.33 1.21
C PHE A 194 5.19 -1.85 1.04
N ALA A 195 6.09 -2.27 0.14
CA ALA A 195 6.27 -3.68 -0.22
C ALA A 195 6.71 -4.51 1.00
N TYR A 196 7.65 -4.01 1.79
CA TYR A 196 8.08 -4.66 3.03
C TYR A 196 6.93 -4.78 4.02
N ARG A 197 6.18 -3.70 4.27
CA ARG A 197 5.07 -3.71 5.23
C ARG A 197 3.96 -4.67 4.81
N PHE A 198 3.57 -4.63 3.53
CA PHE A 198 2.59 -5.55 2.96
C PHE A 198 3.05 -7.00 3.13
N TRP A 199 4.30 -7.30 2.75
CA TRP A 199 4.86 -8.63 2.86
C TRP A 199 4.94 -9.12 4.31
N ALA A 200 5.41 -8.27 5.21
CA ALA A 200 5.54 -8.56 6.63
C ALA A 200 4.18 -8.91 7.25
N GLU A 201 3.18 -8.05 7.05
CA GLU A 201 1.86 -8.23 7.64
C GLU A 201 1.13 -9.46 7.11
N ASN A 202 1.23 -9.76 5.82
CA ASN A 202 0.61 -10.97 5.26
C ASN A 202 1.29 -12.25 5.77
N ARG A 203 2.62 -12.26 5.94
CA ARG A 203 3.31 -13.39 6.58
C ARG A 203 2.93 -13.55 8.05
N ILE A 204 2.80 -12.45 8.77
CA ILE A 204 2.33 -12.45 10.16
C ILE A 204 0.91 -13.00 10.24
N TRP A 205 0.02 -12.58 9.35
CA TRP A 205 -1.36 -13.08 9.28
C TRP A 205 -1.39 -14.60 9.13
N HIS A 206 -0.61 -15.17 8.19
CA HIS A 206 -0.52 -16.63 8.02
C HIS A 206 0.00 -17.33 9.27
N ALA A 207 0.99 -16.75 9.97
CA ALA A 207 1.51 -17.31 11.20
C ALA A 207 0.46 -17.29 12.32
N VAL A 208 -0.24 -16.18 12.54
CA VAL A 208 -1.22 -16.08 13.64
C VAL A 208 -2.50 -16.89 13.40
N HIS A 209 -2.87 -17.17 12.14
CA HIS A 209 -4.06 -17.98 11.80
C HIS A 209 -3.76 -19.45 11.46
N GLY A 210 -2.52 -19.78 11.10
CA GLY A 210 -2.11 -21.13 10.68
C GLY A 210 -1.32 -21.89 11.74
N GLY A 211 -0.05 -21.51 11.95
CA GLY A 211 0.97 -22.27 12.70
C GLY A 211 1.34 -21.72 14.09
N GLY A 212 0.85 -20.55 14.44
CA GLY A 212 1.18 -19.80 15.65
C GLY A 212 2.42 -18.89 15.49
N PRO A 213 2.60 -17.86 16.36
CA PRO A 213 3.66 -16.85 16.22
C PRO A 213 5.11 -17.37 16.35
N ALA A 214 5.29 -18.61 16.81
CA ALA A 214 6.61 -19.22 17.02
C ALA A 214 7.41 -19.40 15.72
N GLU A 215 6.74 -19.42 14.57
CA GLU A 215 7.36 -19.58 13.24
C GLU A 215 7.88 -18.27 12.62
N LEU A 216 7.55 -17.12 13.22
CA LEU A 216 8.02 -15.83 12.74
C LEU A 216 9.54 -15.68 12.93
N ASP A 217 10.20 -14.98 12.03
CA ASP A 217 11.57 -14.50 12.28
C ASP A 217 11.54 -13.32 13.27
N GLN A 218 12.72 -12.94 13.81
CA GLN A 218 12.77 -11.89 14.85
C GLN A 218 12.17 -10.55 14.37
N PRO A 219 12.48 -10.04 13.16
CA PRO A 219 11.88 -8.79 12.69
C PRO A 219 10.35 -8.81 12.62
N LEU A 220 9.74 -9.93 12.20
CA LEU A 220 8.28 -10.03 12.16
C LEU A 220 7.65 -10.19 13.55
N ARG A 221 8.36 -10.81 14.51
CA ARG A 221 7.94 -10.79 15.92
C ARG A 221 7.97 -9.39 16.51
N ASP A 222 9.06 -8.66 16.31
CA ASP A 222 9.19 -7.28 16.79
C ASP A 222 8.09 -6.38 16.18
N TYR A 223 7.74 -6.61 14.90
CA TYR A 223 6.63 -5.94 14.23
C TYR A 223 5.28 -6.23 14.89
N LEU A 224 5.00 -7.49 15.24
CA LEU A 224 3.75 -7.90 15.89
C LEU A 224 3.68 -7.37 17.34
N ASP A 225 4.80 -7.42 18.07
CA ASP A 225 4.91 -6.99 19.46
C ASP A 225 4.64 -5.49 19.65
N HIS A 226 4.83 -4.67 18.61
CA HIS A 226 4.47 -3.25 18.62
C HIS A 226 3.01 -3.00 19.03
N TYR A 227 2.09 -3.86 18.62
CA TYR A 227 0.68 -3.70 18.93
C TYR A 227 0.34 -4.15 20.36
N GLY A 228 1.23 -4.91 21.01
CA GLY A 228 0.96 -5.60 22.26
C GLY A 228 -0.19 -6.61 22.16
N PRO A 229 -0.45 -7.40 23.21
CA PRO A 229 -1.71 -8.12 23.32
C PRO A 229 -2.82 -7.12 23.58
N THR A 230 -3.75 -6.93 22.63
CA THR A 230 -4.98 -6.17 22.91
C THR A 230 -5.67 -6.87 24.08
N ALA A 231 -5.86 -6.17 25.20
CA ALA A 231 -6.67 -6.69 26.29
C ALA A 231 -8.04 -7.05 25.70
N ALA A 232 -8.38 -8.34 25.72
CA ALA A 232 -9.63 -8.87 25.20
C ALA A 232 -10.77 -7.93 25.61
N SER A 233 -11.38 -7.24 24.63
CA SER A 233 -12.56 -6.44 24.92
C SER A 233 -13.60 -7.40 25.50
N PRO A 234 -14.17 -7.13 26.68
CA PRO A 234 -15.17 -8.01 27.26
C PRO A 234 -16.41 -7.95 26.37
N HIS A 235 -16.58 -8.95 25.51
CA HIS A 235 -17.85 -9.21 24.87
C HIS A 235 -18.87 -9.44 25.99
N THR A 236 -19.69 -8.42 26.23
CA THR A 236 -20.94 -8.56 26.98
C THR A 236 -21.94 -9.20 26.00
N PRO A 237 -22.63 -10.27 26.41
CA PRO A 237 -23.39 -11.18 25.54
C PRO A 237 -24.55 -10.52 24.78
#